data_AF-A0A5J5BY11-F1
#
_entry.id   AF-A0A5J5BY11-F1
#
_cell.length_a   1.000
_cell.length_b   1.000
_cell.length_c   1.000
_cell.angle_alpha   90.00
_cell.angle_beta   90.00
_cell.angle_gamma   90.00
#
_symmetry.space_group_name_H-M   'P 1'
#
loop_
_entity.id
_entity.type
_entity.pdbx_description
1 polymer ?
#
loop_
_entity_poly.entity_id
_entity_poly.type
_entity_poly.pdbx_seq_one_letter_code
_entity_poly.pdbx_strand_id
1 'polypeptide(L)'
;MYTHRFSAAPSYHMRFDNFLRSSADDYQFPSISVMFPPGLPREDFCISASSNGFLLCRWQKEVYFVANPLTRRRVSLPRHTRRFPEVSEGFVTKLDEYEIAVTNFKVVRLDGLSHASYFFSVEIFSSETGEWTDSVLQCPLPIQLLESGGPIVYNGIPHWPTRRNRMVAYDPFCDNNPCRLLKLPEDRDTETEAVEDAQRLRNRRVVSRAKN
;
A
#
# COMPACT_ATOMS: atom_id res chain seq x y z
N MET A 1 -3.63 -38.94 -29.37
CA MET A 1 -3.82 -37.53 -29.78
C MET A 1 -4.94 -36.99 -28.90
N TYR A 2 -4.72 -36.18 -27.88
CA TYR A 2 -4.15 -34.82 -27.92
C TYR A 2 -3.35 -34.54 -26.63
N THR A 3 -2.13 -34.03 -26.80
CA THR A 3 -1.33 -33.40 -25.74
C THR A 3 -1.61 -31.89 -25.77
N HIS A 4 -2.29 -31.36 -24.75
CA HIS A 4 -2.31 -29.90 -24.54
C HIS A 4 -1.01 -29.48 -23.86
N ARG A 5 -0.11 -28.88 -24.63
CA ARG A 5 1.02 -28.10 -24.14
C ARG A 5 0.46 -26.84 -23.46
N PHE A 6 0.60 -26.75 -22.13
CA PHE A 6 0.53 -25.47 -21.46
C PHE A 6 1.76 -24.65 -21.88
N SER A 7 1.53 -23.62 -22.68
CA SER A 7 2.51 -22.56 -22.93
C SER A 7 2.67 -21.80 -21.62
N ALA A 8 3.85 -21.92 -21.01
CA ALA A 8 4.24 -21.09 -19.88
C ALA A 8 4.33 -19.63 -20.36
N ALA A 9 3.52 -18.76 -19.76
CA ALA A 9 3.68 -17.32 -19.92
C ALA A 9 5.07 -16.91 -19.37
N PRO A 10 5.83 -16.06 -20.08
CA PRO A 10 7.13 -15.62 -19.61
C PRO A 10 6.98 -14.85 -18.28
N SER A 11 7.57 -15.37 -17.20
CA SER A 11 7.66 -14.66 -15.93
C SER A 11 8.70 -13.54 -16.07
N TYR A 12 8.24 -12.32 -16.33
CA TYR A 12 9.09 -11.13 -16.28
C TYR A 12 9.30 -10.72 -14.81
N HIS A 13 9.97 -11.56 -14.02
CA HIS A 13 10.51 -11.15 -12.73
C HIS A 13 11.73 -10.26 -12.99
N MET A 14 11.52 -8.95 -13.14
CA MET A 14 12.60 -7.99 -12.97
C MET A 14 12.95 -7.92 -11.48
N ARG A 15 14.18 -8.29 -11.11
CA ARG A 15 14.73 -8.02 -9.76
C ARG A 15 14.77 -6.52 -9.50
N PHE A 16 14.52 -6.10 -8.26
CA PHE A 16 14.44 -4.68 -7.89
C PHE A 16 15.71 -3.89 -8.24
N ASP A 17 16.89 -4.49 -8.10
CA ASP A 17 18.16 -3.88 -8.50
C ASP A 17 18.18 -3.49 -9.99
N ASN A 18 17.56 -4.32 -10.83
CA ASN A 18 17.43 -4.02 -12.26
C ASN A 18 16.44 -2.90 -12.50
N PHE A 19 15.42 -2.70 -11.66
CA PHE A 19 14.43 -1.63 -11.75
C PHE A 19 14.98 -0.24 -11.39
N LEU A 20 15.97 -0.18 -10.49
CA LEU A 20 16.61 1.06 -10.06
C LEU A 20 17.59 1.67 -11.08
N ARG A 21 18.15 0.87 -11.99
CA ARG A 21 19.09 1.37 -13.00
C ARG A 21 18.40 2.28 -14.03
N SER A 22 18.90 3.51 -14.20
CA SER A 22 18.52 4.45 -15.27
C SER A 22 19.80 4.90 -15.99
N SER A 23 19.78 4.91 -17.33
CA SER A 23 20.66 5.77 -18.11
C SER A 23 20.01 7.14 -18.21
N ALA A 24 20.81 8.18 -17.99
CA ALA A 24 20.43 9.56 -18.19
C ALA A 24 20.48 9.85 -19.69
N ASP A 25 19.34 9.84 -20.38
CA ASP A 25 19.17 10.59 -21.62
C ASP A 25 17.67 10.79 -21.89
N ASP A 26 17.32 12.04 -22.19
CA ASP A 26 16.05 12.55 -22.70
C ASP A 26 14.88 12.81 -21.71
N TYR A 27 14.94 13.97 -21.03
CA TYR A 27 13.86 14.51 -20.20
C TYR A 27 12.88 15.36 -21.04
N GLN A 28 11.93 14.69 -21.68
CA GLN A 28 10.69 15.31 -22.14
C GLN A 28 9.57 14.84 -21.20
N PHE A 29 8.89 15.74 -20.48
CA PHE A 29 7.81 15.41 -19.53
C PHE A 29 6.55 14.93 -20.26
N PRO A 30 6.21 13.62 -20.30
CA PRO A 30 4.96 13.16 -20.87
C PRO A 30 3.94 12.95 -19.76
N SER A 31 2.66 12.93 -20.11
CA SER A 31 1.57 12.70 -19.15
C SER A 31 1.74 11.39 -18.36
N ILE A 32 1.22 11.35 -17.13
CA ILE A 32 1.11 10.14 -16.26
C ILE A 32 0.47 8.92 -16.98
N SER A 33 -0.11 9.10 -18.16
CA SER A 33 -0.73 8.04 -18.97
C SER A 33 0.19 6.86 -19.33
N VAL A 34 1.51 6.98 -19.21
CA VAL A 34 2.46 5.87 -19.53
C VAL A 34 2.53 4.80 -18.43
N MET A 35 1.94 5.03 -17.25
CA MET A 35 1.90 4.03 -16.18
C MET A 35 0.79 2.98 -16.33
N PHE A 36 -0.22 3.25 -17.15
CA PHE A 36 -1.36 2.34 -17.30
C PHE A 36 -0.98 1.15 -18.19
N PRO A 37 -1.41 -0.07 -17.87
CA PRO A 37 -1.30 -1.17 -18.82
C PRO A 37 -2.06 -0.83 -20.10
N PRO A 38 -1.44 -0.96 -21.30
CA PRO A 38 -2.17 -0.76 -22.54
C PRO A 38 -3.31 -1.78 -22.64
N GLY A 39 -4.51 -1.30 -22.95
CA GLY A 39 -5.69 -2.15 -23.19
C GLY A 39 -6.48 -2.59 -21.95
N LEU A 40 -6.12 -2.15 -20.74
CA LEU A 40 -6.90 -2.47 -19.53
C LEU A 40 -7.85 -1.32 -19.15
N PRO A 41 -9.10 -1.61 -18.78
CA PRO A 41 -10.06 -0.59 -18.37
C PRO A 41 -9.53 0.18 -17.17
N ARG A 42 -9.54 1.51 -17.28
CA ARG A 42 -9.02 2.45 -16.26
C ARG A 42 -9.83 2.44 -14.96
N GLU A 43 -11.01 1.83 -14.96
CA GLU A 43 -12.04 1.98 -13.92
C GLU A 43 -11.69 1.31 -12.58
N ASP A 44 -10.61 0.51 -12.53
CA ASP A 44 -10.16 -0.20 -11.32
C ASP A 44 -8.72 0.11 -10.89
N PHE A 45 -8.10 1.16 -11.44
CA PHE A 45 -6.74 1.57 -11.08
C PHE A 45 -6.75 2.69 -10.03
N CYS A 46 -5.92 2.58 -9.00
CA CYS A 46 -5.68 3.66 -8.06
C CYS A 46 -4.22 3.75 -7.65
N ILE A 47 -3.77 4.97 -7.34
CA ILE A 47 -2.53 5.21 -6.60
C ILE A 47 -2.88 5.08 -5.12
N SER A 48 -2.31 4.09 -4.45
CA SER A 48 -2.57 3.82 -3.04
C SER A 48 -1.67 4.63 -2.12
N ALA A 49 -0.41 4.85 -2.50
CA ALA A 49 0.56 5.57 -1.68
C ALA A 49 1.77 6.05 -2.52
N SER A 50 2.60 6.90 -1.92
CA SER A 50 3.85 7.39 -2.51
C SER A 50 4.97 7.45 -1.47
N SER A 51 6.21 7.16 -1.86
CA SER A 51 7.39 7.27 -0.98
C SER A 51 8.66 7.54 -1.80
N ASN A 52 9.39 8.60 -1.46
CA ASN A 52 10.62 9.05 -2.14
C ASN A 52 10.52 9.06 -3.68
N GLY A 53 9.42 9.61 -4.21
CA GLY A 53 9.18 9.71 -5.65
C GLY A 53 8.64 8.44 -6.33
N PHE A 54 8.60 7.29 -5.63
CA PHE A 54 7.95 6.07 -6.12
C PHE A 54 6.47 6.06 -5.76
N LEU A 55 5.68 5.38 -6.59
CA LEU A 55 4.24 5.21 -6.41
C LEU A 55 3.91 3.75 -6.17
N LEU A 56 3.07 3.48 -5.17
CA LEU A 56 2.35 2.22 -5.04
C LEU A 56 1.02 2.35 -5.78
N CYS A 57 0.84 1.53 -6.80
CA CYS A 57 -0.36 1.47 -7.61
C CYS A 57 -1.07 0.14 -7.36
N ARG A 58 -2.39 0.16 -7.46
CA ARG A 58 -3.25 -1.01 -7.29
C ARG A 58 -4.23 -1.12 -8.45
N TRP A 59 -4.47 -2.34 -8.90
CA TRP A 59 -5.45 -2.67 -9.92
C TRP A 59 -6.35 -3.83 -9.48
N GLN A 60 -7.66 -3.71 -9.72
CA GLN A 60 -8.67 -4.72 -9.38
C GLN A 60 -8.60 -5.23 -7.92
N LYS A 61 -8.19 -4.36 -6.98
CA LYS A 61 -8.00 -4.65 -5.54
C LYS A 61 -6.98 -5.75 -5.18
N GLU A 62 -6.50 -6.55 -6.13
CA GLU A 62 -5.65 -7.71 -5.86
C GLU A 62 -4.22 -7.56 -6.41
N VAL A 63 -3.99 -6.67 -7.38
CA VAL A 63 -2.68 -6.56 -8.05
C VAL A 63 -2.00 -5.26 -7.68
N TYR A 64 -0.79 -5.34 -7.13
CA TYR A 64 0.04 -4.19 -6.81
C TYR A 64 1.18 -4.03 -7.81
N PHE A 65 1.53 -2.77 -8.06
CA PHE A 65 2.69 -2.38 -8.84
C PHE A 65 3.42 -1.26 -8.11
N VAL A 66 4.74 -1.29 -8.11
CA VAL A 66 5.55 -0.14 -7.72
C VAL A 66 6.07 0.51 -8.99
N ALA A 67 5.84 1.81 -9.11
CA ALA A 67 6.19 2.57 -10.30
C ALA A 67 7.15 3.71 -9.95
N ASN A 68 8.16 3.90 -10.80
CA ASN A 68 9.00 5.08 -10.80
C ASN A 68 8.53 5.99 -11.95
N PRO A 69 7.83 7.10 -11.65
CA PRO A 69 7.35 8.02 -12.69
C PRO A 69 8.47 8.68 -13.47
N LEU A 70 9.61 8.95 -12.83
CA LEU A 70 10.74 9.63 -13.46
C LEU A 70 11.39 8.75 -14.52
N THR A 71 11.61 7.46 -14.20
CA THR A 71 12.24 6.51 -15.14
C THR A 71 11.24 5.76 -16.01
N ARG A 72 9.93 5.96 -15.78
CA ARG A 72 8.81 5.25 -16.44
C ARG A 72 8.86 3.74 -16.29
N ARG A 73 9.53 3.25 -15.24
CA ARG A 73 9.61 1.82 -14.96
C ARG A 73 8.53 1.45 -13.97
N ARG A 74 8.08 0.19 -14.05
CA ARG A 74 7.20 -0.41 -13.05
C ARG A 74 7.60 -1.85 -12.79
N VAL A 75 7.32 -2.33 -11.59
CA VAL A 75 7.45 -3.74 -11.21
C VAL A 75 6.12 -4.21 -10.62
N SER A 76 5.63 -5.34 -11.11
CA SER A 76 4.46 -6.01 -10.55
C SER A 76 4.87 -6.79 -9.31
N LEU A 77 4.08 -6.70 -8.24
CA LEU A 77 4.31 -7.50 -7.05
C LEU A 77 3.66 -8.88 -7.24
N PRO A 78 4.21 -9.94 -6.62
CA PRO A 78 3.52 -11.23 -6.55
C PRO A 78 2.17 -11.06 -5.87
N ARG A 79 1.25 -12.00 -6.15
CA ARG A 79 -0.05 -12.00 -5.47
C ARG A 79 0.17 -12.19 -3.97
N HIS A 80 -0.55 -11.39 -3.20
CA HIS A 80 -0.59 -11.51 -1.77
C HIS A 80 -1.27 -12.82 -1.35
N THR A 81 -0.93 -13.34 -0.17
CA THR A 81 -1.42 -14.63 0.32
C THR A 81 -2.74 -14.48 1.09
N ARG A 82 -2.93 -13.36 1.81
CA ARG A 82 -4.14 -13.12 2.59
C ARG A 82 -5.17 -12.26 1.86
N ARG A 83 -6.44 -12.62 2.01
CA ARG A 83 -7.58 -11.80 1.60
C ARG A 83 -8.13 -11.07 2.82
N PHE A 84 -7.94 -9.75 2.87
CA PHE A 84 -8.61 -8.90 3.84
C PHE A 84 -9.90 -8.33 3.22
N PRO A 85 -11.03 -8.33 3.95
CA PRO A 85 -12.27 -7.70 3.47
C PRO A 85 -12.08 -6.21 3.17
N GLU A 86 -11.31 -5.54 4.02
CA GLU A 86 -10.88 -4.16 3.88
C GLU A 86 -9.38 -4.10 4.11
N VAL A 87 -8.66 -3.37 3.27
CA VAL A 87 -7.20 -3.26 3.34
C VAL A 87 -6.84 -1.80 3.56
N SER A 88 -5.99 -1.54 4.54
CA SER A 88 -5.24 -0.28 4.60
C SER A 88 -3.81 -0.52 4.14
N GLU A 89 -3.40 0.19 3.09
CA GLU A 89 -2.11 0.01 2.42
C GLU A 89 -1.09 1.05 2.86
N GLY A 90 0.06 0.61 3.37
CA GLY A 90 1.24 1.43 3.58
C GLY A 90 2.33 1.14 2.54
N PHE A 91 3.10 2.16 2.17
CA PHE A 91 4.23 2.02 1.27
C PHE A 91 5.43 2.82 1.80
N VAL A 92 6.57 2.16 1.93
CA VAL A 92 7.79 2.78 2.44
C VAL A 92 8.97 2.36 1.59
N THR A 93 9.81 3.32 1.23
CA THR A 93 11.10 3.09 0.58
C THR A 93 12.23 3.33 1.58
N LYS A 94 13.26 2.49 1.51
CA LYS A 94 14.52 2.64 2.24
C LYS A 94 15.56 3.24 1.29
N LEU A 95 16.26 4.26 1.76
CA LEU A 95 17.35 4.89 1.02
C LEU A 95 18.69 4.21 1.38
N ASP A 96 19.71 4.45 0.56
CA ASP A 96 21.10 4.15 0.89
C ASP A 96 21.63 5.05 2.02
N GLU A 97 22.87 4.81 2.45
CA GLU A 97 23.54 5.55 3.53
C GLU A 97 23.70 7.05 3.22
N TYR A 98 23.63 7.44 1.95
CA TYR A 98 23.80 8.81 1.48
C TYR A 98 22.46 9.51 1.23
N GLU A 99 21.33 8.83 1.44
CA GLU A 99 19.98 9.32 1.16
C GLU A 99 19.74 9.70 -0.32
N ILE A 100 20.48 9.09 -1.24
CA ILE A 100 20.44 9.43 -2.67
C ILE A 100 19.53 8.47 -3.43
N ALA A 101 19.71 7.17 -3.23
CA ALA A 101 19.01 6.15 -4.00
C ALA A 101 18.14 5.27 -3.12
N VAL A 102 16.94 4.93 -3.60
CA VAL A 102 16.12 3.89 -2.98
C VAL A 102 16.80 2.54 -3.21
N THR A 103 17.07 1.81 -2.13
CA THR A 103 17.72 0.48 -2.15
C THR A 103 16.73 -0.66 -1.98
N ASN A 104 15.64 -0.42 -1.24
CA ASN A 104 14.61 -1.42 -0.96
C ASN A 104 13.27 -0.71 -0.72
N PHE A 105 12.16 -1.43 -0.83
CA PHE A 105 10.87 -0.96 -0.39
C PHE A 105 10.07 -2.08 0.29
N LYS A 106 9.12 -1.67 1.12
CA LYS A 106 8.12 -2.54 1.71
C LYS A 106 6.71 -2.02 1.43
N VAL A 107 5.79 -2.94 1.16
CA VAL A 107 4.35 -2.67 1.09
C VAL A 107 3.70 -3.36 2.27
N VAL A 108 2.96 -2.60 3.06
CA VAL A 108 2.26 -3.09 4.25
C VAL A 108 0.77 -3.16 3.95
N ARG A 109 0.15 -4.30 4.19
CA ARG A 109 -1.30 -4.48 4.14
C ARG A 109 -1.80 -4.77 5.54
N LEU A 110 -2.60 -3.88 6.08
CA LEU A 110 -3.32 -4.10 7.34
C LEU A 110 -4.75 -4.52 7.05
N ASP A 111 -5.24 -5.47 7.84
CA ASP A 111 -6.68 -5.70 7.95
C ASP A 111 -7.36 -4.40 8.39
N GLY A 112 -8.42 -3.98 7.69
CA GLY A 112 -9.08 -2.69 7.87
C GLY A 112 -9.72 -2.47 9.24
N LEU A 113 -9.77 -3.50 10.08
CA LEU A 113 -10.35 -3.49 11.43
C LEU A 113 -11.74 -2.87 11.45
N SER A 114 -12.73 -3.58 10.90
CA SER A 114 -14.14 -3.16 10.92
C SER A 114 -14.69 -2.92 12.34
N HIS A 115 -14.03 -3.50 13.35
CA HIS A 115 -14.33 -3.32 14.77
C HIS A 115 -13.06 -3.08 15.58
N ALA A 116 -13.22 -2.45 16.75
CA ALA A 116 -12.10 -2.18 17.64
C ALA A 116 -11.47 -3.48 18.16
N SER A 117 -10.16 -3.67 17.94
CA SER A 117 -9.42 -4.88 18.31
C SER A 117 -8.04 -4.55 18.86
N TYR A 118 -7.54 -5.40 19.77
CA TYR A 118 -6.16 -5.37 20.25
C TYR A 118 -5.18 -6.00 19.26
N PHE A 119 -5.68 -6.92 18.43
CA PHE A 119 -4.89 -7.71 17.50
C PHE A 119 -5.35 -7.46 16.07
N PHE A 120 -4.40 -7.38 15.16
CA PHE A 120 -4.68 -7.17 13.74
C PHE A 120 -3.63 -7.87 12.90
N SER A 121 -4.09 -8.44 11.79
CA SER A 121 -3.22 -9.12 10.85
C SER A 121 -2.53 -8.09 9.97
N VAL A 122 -1.23 -8.29 9.76
CA VAL A 122 -0.42 -7.54 8.81
C VAL A 122 0.19 -8.50 7.82
N GLU A 123 0.27 -8.07 6.56
CA GLU A 123 1.04 -8.76 5.53
C GLU A 123 1.99 -7.76 4.88
N ILE A 124 3.26 -8.13 4.75
CA ILE A 124 4.33 -7.24 4.32
C ILE A 124 5.05 -7.85 3.13
N PHE A 125 5.03 -7.15 2.01
CA PHE A 125 5.93 -7.44 0.90
C PHE A 125 7.27 -6.78 1.14
N SER A 126 8.37 -7.50 0.88
CA SER A 126 9.73 -6.93 0.87
C SER A 126 10.33 -7.04 -0.53
N SER A 127 10.86 -5.93 -1.07
CA SER A 127 11.49 -5.97 -2.40
C SER A 127 12.85 -6.67 -2.41
N GLU A 128 13.47 -6.81 -1.24
CA GLU A 128 14.72 -7.55 -1.04
C GLU A 128 14.53 -9.07 -1.15
N THR A 129 13.48 -9.61 -0.54
CA THR A 129 13.18 -11.05 -0.65
C THR A 129 12.30 -11.36 -1.85
N GLY A 130 11.50 -10.39 -2.30
CA GLY A 130 10.48 -10.58 -3.32
C GLY A 130 9.25 -11.35 -2.81
N GLU A 131 9.06 -11.44 -1.50
CA GLU A 131 8.03 -12.27 -0.87
C GLU A 131 7.11 -11.48 0.06
N TRP A 132 5.89 -11.99 0.24
CA TRP A 132 4.95 -11.54 1.26
C TRP A 132 5.17 -12.36 2.54
N THR A 133 5.21 -11.67 3.68
CA THR A 133 5.30 -12.28 5.01
C THR A 133 4.11 -11.85 5.84
N ASP A 134 3.49 -12.77 6.57
CA ASP A 134 2.35 -12.48 7.42
C ASP A 134 2.74 -12.50 8.91
N SER A 135 2.11 -11.61 9.67
CA SER A 135 2.22 -11.62 11.13
C SER A 135 0.96 -11.03 11.78
N VAL A 136 0.87 -11.18 13.09
CA VAL A 136 -0.20 -10.57 13.90
C VAL A 136 0.45 -9.57 14.84
N LEU A 137 -0.01 -8.33 14.77
CA LEU A 137 0.45 -7.27 15.64
C LEU A 137 -0.52 -7.09 16.79
N GLN A 138 0.01 -6.78 17.96
CA GLN A 138 -0.74 -6.44 19.16
C GLN A 138 -0.51 -4.97 19.51
N CYS A 139 -1.57 -4.21 19.73
CA CYS A 139 -1.50 -2.87 20.29
C CYS A 139 -1.96 -2.87 21.76
N PRO A 140 -1.49 -1.90 22.57
CA PRO A 140 -1.81 -1.83 24.00
C PRO A 140 -3.27 -1.50 24.31
N LEU A 141 -3.98 -0.89 23.35
CA LEU A 141 -5.40 -0.54 23.45
C LEU A 141 -6.12 -1.00 22.19
N PRO A 142 -7.44 -1.24 22.26
CA PRO A 142 -8.18 -1.68 21.11
C PRO A 142 -8.33 -0.52 20.12
N ILE A 143 -7.93 -0.77 18.88
CA ILE A 143 -7.90 0.19 17.77
C ILE A 143 -8.90 -0.20 16.69
N GLN A 144 -9.45 0.81 16.02
CA GLN A 144 -10.27 0.67 14.83
C GLN A 144 -9.70 1.67 13.81
N LEU A 145 -9.29 1.23 12.62
CA LEU A 145 -8.74 2.15 11.64
C LEU A 145 -9.83 3.11 11.14
N LEU A 146 -9.44 4.32 10.72
CA LEU A 146 -10.35 5.16 9.93
C LEU A 146 -10.53 4.51 8.56
N GLU A 147 -11.77 4.53 8.06
CA GLU A 147 -12.07 4.04 6.71
C GLU A 147 -11.56 5.00 5.63
N SER A 148 -11.28 6.25 6.00
CA SER A 148 -10.73 7.28 5.14
C SER A 148 -9.20 7.34 5.21
N GLY A 149 -8.56 7.03 4.07
CA GLY A 149 -7.15 7.35 3.83
C GLY A 149 -6.17 6.22 4.15
N GLY A 150 -5.09 6.17 3.36
CA GLY A 150 -3.91 5.39 3.70
C GLY A 150 -3.14 6.01 4.88
N PRO A 151 -2.08 5.36 5.36
CA PRO A 151 -1.25 5.91 6.40
C PRO A 151 -0.51 7.15 5.93
N ILE A 152 -0.17 8.01 6.90
CA ILE A 152 0.78 9.09 6.71
C ILE A 152 2.17 8.53 7.01
N VAL A 153 3.10 8.63 6.07
CA VAL A 153 4.49 8.20 6.30
C VAL A 153 5.28 9.36 6.87
N TYR A 154 5.84 9.18 8.06
CA TYR A 154 6.69 10.16 8.73
C TYR A 154 7.95 9.45 9.25
N ASN A 155 9.13 9.99 8.93
CA ASN A 155 10.43 9.39 9.24
C ASN A 155 10.53 7.91 8.83
N GLY A 156 10.05 7.57 7.63
CA GLY A 156 10.07 6.20 7.12
C GLY A 156 9.09 5.25 7.81
N ILE A 157 8.21 5.75 8.69
CA ILE A 157 7.27 4.94 9.45
C ILE A 157 5.85 5.32 9.04
N PRO A 158 5.04 4.38 8.56
CA PRO A 158 3.61 4.61 8.33
C PRO A 158 2.85 4.77 9.65
N HIS A 159 2.00 5.80 9.68
CA HIS A 159 1.11 6.11 10.79
C HIS A 159 -0.32 6.04 10.29
N TRP A 160 -1.07 5.04 10.72
CA TRP A 160 -2.47 4.84 10.38
C TRP A 160 -3.36 5.61 11.34
N PRO A 161 -4.20 6.54 10.84
CA PRO A 161 -5.24 7.14 11.65
C PRO A 161 -6.20 6.08 12.18
N THR A 162 -6.51 6.16 13.47
CA THR A 162 -7.49 5.29 14.13
C THR A 162 -8.60 6.13 14.72
N ARG A 163 -9.79 5.53 14.87
CA ARG A 163 -10.90 6.18 15.55
C ARG A 163 -10.47 6.58 16.96
N ARG A 164 -11.15 7.59 17.52
CA ARG A 164 -10.87 8.13 18.87
C ARG A 164 -9.55 8.90 18.98
N ASN A 165 -9.21 9.68 17.95
CA ASN A 165 -8.13 10.67 17.95
C ASN A 165 -6.74 10.06 18.30
N ARG A 166 -6.40 8.97 17.61
CA ARG A 166 -5.15 8.23 17.80
C ARG A 166 -4.56 7.81 16.46
N MET A 167 -3.30 7.42 16.47
CA MET A 167 -2.63 6.83 15.32
C MET A 167 -1.85 5.59 15.73
N VAL A 168 -1.81 4.61 14.85
CA VAL A 168 -0.97 3.42 14.99
C VAL A 168 0.25 3.59 14.10
N ALA A 169 1.42 3.47 14.69
CA ALA A 169 2.70 3.50 13.98
C ALA A 169 3.34 2.12 14.02
N TYR A 170 3.79 1.64 12.87
CA TYR A 170 4.49 0.37 12.75
C TYR A 170 5.62 0.51 11.73
N ASP A 171 6.85 0.21 12.15
CA ASP A 171 8.03 0.26 11.27
C ASP A 171 8.21 -1.11 10.60
N PRO A 172 7.99 -1.22 9.27
CA PRO A 172 8.14 -2.48 8.57
C PRO A 172 9.61 -2.91 8.40
N PHE A 173 10.61 -2.05 8.68
CA PHE A 173 12.03 -2.38 8.57
C PHE A 173 12.68 -2.81 9.89
N CYS A 174 11.92 -2.81 11.00
CA CYS A 174 12.43 -3.18 12.31
C CYS A 174 11.69 -4.40 12.85
N ASP A 175 12.34 -5.57 12.82
CA ASP A 175 11.73 -6.87 13.12
C ASP A 175 11.23 -7.00 14.56
N ASN A 176 11.83 -6.27 15.50
CA ASN A 176 11.45 -6.26 16.92
C ASN A 176 10.60 -5.03 17.30
N ASN A 177 10.01 -4.33 16.34
CA ASN A 177 9.27 -3.11 16.64
C ASN A 177 7.81 -3.41 17.02
N PRO A 178 7.38 -3.13 18.27
CA PRO A 178 5.99 -3.26 18.63
C PRO A 178 5.13 -2.22 17.89
N CYS A 179 3.84 -2.53 17.70
CA CYS A 179 2.84 -1.51 17.37
C CYS A 179 2.94 -0.38 18.39
N ARG A 180 3.16 0.85 17.93
CA ARG A 180 3.11 2.04 18.77
C ARG A 180 1.79 2.76 18.60
N LEU A 181 1.17 3.13 19.70
CA LEU A 181 -0.07 3.89 19.70
C LEU A 181 0.22 5.32 20.14
N LEU A 182 -0.09 6.27 19.26
CA LEU A 182 0.09 7.69 19.49
C LEU A 182 -1.27 8.34 19.78
N LYS A 183 -1.33 9.19 20.79
CA LYS A 183 -2.49 10.04 21.07
C LYS A 183 -2.30 11.35 20.31
N LEU A 184 -3.32 11.77 19.57
CA LEU A 184 -3.32 13.08 18.93
C LEU A 184 -3.67 14.18 19.96
N PRO A 185 -3.27 15.45 19.71
CA PRO A 185 -3.65 16.58 20.54
C PRO A 185 -5.18 16.70 20.72
N GLU A 186 -5.62 17.17 21.88
CA GLU A 186 -7.04 17.21 22.28
C GLU A 186 -7.84 18.35 21.62
N ASP A 187 -7.15 19.37 21.15
CA ASP A 187 -7.64 20.58 20.48
C ASP A 187 -7.95 20.37 18.98
N ARG A 188 -8.04 19.12 18.53
CA ARG A 188 -8.33 18.79 17.14
C ARG A 188 -9.84 18.82 16.87
N ASP A 189 -10.24 19.41 15.75
CA ASP A 189 -11.65 19.44 15.29
C ASP A 189 -12.13 18.03 14.87
N THR A 190 -12.54 17.23 15.86
CA THR A 190 -12.97 15.83 15.63
C THR A 190 -14.38 15.70 15.03
N GLU A 191 -15.19 16.77 15.04
CA GLU A 191 -16.57 16.74 14.55
C GLU A 191 -16.65 16.61 13.02
N THR A 192 -15.72 17.24 12.29
CA THR A 192 -15.71 17.22 10.82
C THR A 192 -15.34 15.83 10.27
N GLU A 193 -14.37 15.16 10.88
CA GLU A 193 -13.90 13.83 10.44
C GLU A 193 -14.97 12.74 10.60
N ALA A 194 -15.72 12.76 11.71
CA ALA A 194 -16.78 11.79 11.97
C ALA A 194 -17.94 11.91 10.97
N VAL A 195 -18.27 13.13 10.53
CA VAL A 195 -19.32 13.40 9.53
C VAL A 195 -18.89 12.92 8.14
N GLU A 196 -17.63 13.14 7.75
CA GLU A 196 -17.11 12.68 6.47
C GLU A 196 -17.03 11.15 6.39
N ASP A 197 -16.58 10.49 7.47
CA ASP A 197 -16.55 9.02 7.55
C ASP A 197 -17.96 8.43 7.47
N ALA A 198 -18.93 8.99 8.21
CA ALA A 198 -20.31 8.53 8.17
C ALA A 198 -20.94 8.70 6.77
N GLN A 199 -20.64 9.81 6.09
CA GLN A 199 -21.12 10.06 4.73
C GLN A 199 -20.50 9.08 3.72
N ARG A 200 -19.21 8.75 3.86
CA ARG A 200 -18.51 7.76 3.00
C ARG A 200 -19.04 6.34 3.21
N LEU A 201 -19.27 5.94 4.47
CA LEU A 201 -19.93 4.68 4.84
C LEU A 201 -21.30 4.55 4.18
N ARG A 202 -22.09 5.63 4.23
CA ARG A 202 -23.42 5.68 3.61
C ARG A 202 -23.31 5.50 2.10
N ASN A 203 -22.39 6.19 1.45
CA ASN A 203 -22.18 6.10 0.00
C ASN A 203 -21.74 4.69 -0.42
N ARG A 204 -20.86 4.02 0.33
CA ARG A 204 -20.46 2.63 0.06
C ARG A 204 -21.62 1.64 0.15
N ARG A 205 -22.48 1.76 1.17
CA ARG A 205 -23.67 0.89 1.32
C ARG A 205 -24.68 1.05 0.18
N VAL A 206 -24.80 2.27 -0.36
CA VAL A 206 -25.66 2.54 -1.52
C VAL A 206 -25.08 1.88 -2.78
N VAL A 207 -23.77 2.01 -3.02
CA VAL A 207 -23.10 1.38 -4.16
C VAL A 207 -23.13 -0.15 -4.09
N SER A 208 -23.00 -0.75 -2.90
CA SER A 208 -23.10 -2.20 -2.74
C SER A 208 -24.51 -2.74 -2.96
N ARG A 209 -25.56 -1.94 -2.70
CA ARG A 209 -26.96 -2.32 -2.98
C ARG A 209 -27.35 -2.17 -4.45
N ALA A 210 -26.69 -1.29 -5.20
CA ALA A 210 -26.97 -1.08 -6.63
C ALA A 210 -26.36 -2.16 -7.56
N LYS A 211 -25.55 -3.08 -7.01
CA LYS A 211 -24.86 -4.14 -7.75
C LYS A 211 -25.45 -5.55 -7.53
N ASN A 212 -26.57 -5.66 -6.82
CA ASN A 212 -27.33 -6.90 -6.60
C ASN A 212 -28.66 -6.87 -7.35
#